data_AF-A0A3C1PNU6-F1
#
_entry.id   AF-A0A3C1PNU6-F1
#
_cell.length_a   1.000
_cell.length_b   1.000
_cell.length_c   1.000
_cell.angle_alpha   90.00
_cell.angle_beta   90.00
_cell.angle_gamma   90.00
#
_symmetry.space_group_name_H-M   'P 1'
#
loop_
_entity.id
_entity.type
_entity.pdbx_description
1 polymer ?
#
loop_
_entity_poly.entity_id
_entity_poly.type
_entity_poly.pdbx_seq_one_letter_code
_entity_poly.pdbx_strand_id
1 'polypeptide(L)' 'EIGYSVKNVNTKNGSNGEIHLQIENGKMPYVYLWNNKQTKSSLLNLKKGTYSVQVTDANQ' A
#
# COMPACT_ATOMS: atom_id res chain seq x y z
N GLU A 1 -10.73 6.92 -10.64
CA GLU A 1 -10.29 7.40 -9.31
C GLU A 1 -9.57 6.26 -8.60
N ILE A 2 -8.37 6.49 -8.05
CA ILE A 2 -7.66 5.48 -7.27
C ILE A 2 -8.11 5.66 -5.82
N GLY A 3 -8.93 4.73 -5.32
CA GLY A 3 -9.25 4.66 -3.90
C GLY A 3 -8.04 4.13 -3.13
N TYR A 4 -7.62 4.81 -2.07
CA TYR A 4 -6.63 4.27 -1.12
C TYR A 4 -7.25 4.28 0.27
N SER A 5 -7.24 3.14 0.97
CA SER A 5 -7.66 3.05 2.37
C SER A 5 -6.42 2.89 3.25
N VAL A 6 -6.14 3.91 4.06
CA VAL A 6 -5.00 3.89 5.01
C VAL A 6 -5.55 3.69 6.41
N LYS A 7 -5.24 2.55 7.02
CA LYS A 7 -5.54 2.29 8.42
C LYS A 7 -4.33 2.69 9.26
N ASN A 8 -4.38 3.88 9.86
CA ASN A 8 -3.31 4.38 10.72
C ASN A 8 -3.18 3.53 11.98
N VAL A 9 -1.96 3.08 12.30
CA VAL A 9 -1.70 2.35 13.54
C VAL A 9 -1.46 3.33 14.68
N ASN A 10 -2.30 3.21 15.72
CA ASN A 10 -2.25 4.05 16.91
C ASN A 10 -1.87 3.24 18.16
N THR A 11 -0.83 2.43 18.08
CA THR A 11 -0.28 1.77 19.29
C THR A 11 1.20 2.10 19.41
N LYS A 12 1.58 2.64 20.56
CA LYS A 12 2.92 3.22 20.83
C LYS A 12 4.10 2.27 20.57
N ASN A 13 3.87 0.97 20.38
CA ASN A 13 4.89 -0.07 20.12
C ASN A 13 4.45 -1.17 19.11
N GLY A 14 3.32 -1.02 18.40
CA GLY A 14 2.76 -2.12 17.60
C GLY A 14 3.29 -2.20 16.18
N SER A 15 3.87 -3.33 15.80
CA SER A 15 4.09 -3.76 14.40
C SER A 15 2.82 -4.40 13.82
N ASN A 16 1.68 -3.75 14.01
CA ASN A 16 0.35 -4.21 13.58
C ASN A 16 -0.29 -3.25 12.56
N GLY A 17 0.53 -2.42 11.91
CA GLY A 17 0.08 -1.52 10.85
C GLY A 17 -0.30 -2.30 9.61
N GLU A 18 -1.39 -1.90 8.99
CA GLU A 18 -1.91 -2.53 7.78
C GLU A 18 -2.24 -1.43 6.77
N ILE A 19 -1.78 -1.61 5.54
CA ILE A 19 -2.14 -0.74 4.43
C ILE A 19 -2.72 -1.62 3.34
N HIS A 20 -3.94 -1.32 2.91
CA HIS A 20 -4.64 -2.05 1.87
C HIS A 20 -4.90 -1.12 0.69
N LEU A 21 -4.35 -1.46 -0.48
CA LEU A 21 -4.67 -0.77 -1.72
C LEU A 21 -5.72 -1.57 -2.48
N GLN A 22 -6.82 -0.90 -2.83
CA GLN A 22 -7.87 -1.44 -3.68
C GLN A 22 -8.03 -0.52 -4.89
N ILE A 23 -7.59 -1.00 -6.06
CA ILE A 23 -7.74 -0.26 -7.32
C ILE A 23 -8.99 -0.76 -8.01
N GLU A 24 -10.06 0.03 -7.99
CA GLU A 24 -11.37 -0.37 -8.51
C GLU A 24 -11.51 -0.17 -10.03
N ASN A 25 -10.71 0.71 -10.64
CA ASN A 25 -10.95 1.19 -12.01
C ASN A 25 -9.71 1.19 -12.93
N GLY A 26 -8.61 0.54 -12.56
CA GLY A 26 -7.42 0.45 -13.44
C GLY A 26 -7.37 -0.85 -14.25
N LYS A 27 -6.43 -0.93 -15.19
CA LYS A 27 -6.21 -2.14 -15.99
C LYS A 27 -5.06 -2.96 -15.43
N MET A 28 -5.33 -4.25 -15.20
CA MET A 28 -4.29 -5.21 -14.83
C MET A 28 -3.36 -5.49 -16.02
N PRO A 29 -2.07 -5.82 -15.76
CA PRO A 29 -1.45 -5.96 -14.44
C PRO A 29 -1.04 -4.63 -13.79
N TYR A 30 -1.11 -4.57 -12.46
CA TYR A 30 -0.57 -3.46 -11.68
C TYR A 30 0.80 -3.81 -11.12
N VAL A 31 1.74 -2.87 -11.22
CA VAL A 31 3.03 -2.94 -10.56
C VAL A 31 3.00 -2.01 -9.35
N TYR A 32 3.16 -2.59 -8.17
CA TYR A 32 3.31 -1.83 -6.93
C TYR A 32 4.79 -1.76 -6.59
N LEU A 33 5.28 -0.59 -6.22
CA LEU A 33 6.61 -0.39 -5.68
C LEU A 33 6.53 0.45 -4.42
N TRP A 34 6.74 -0.21 -3.29
CA TRP A 34 6.79 0.44 -1.99
C TRP A 34 8.21 0.90 -1.67
N ASN A 35 8.33 1.96 -0.86
CA ASN A 35 9.61 2.42 -0.32
C ASN A 35 10.36 1.36 0.52
N ASN A 36 9.66 0.34 1.01
CA ASN A 36 10.23 -0.82 1.71
C ASN A 36 10.58 -1.99 0.76
N LYS A 37 10.65 -1.75 -0.56
CA LYS A 37 10.93 -2.73 -1.62
C LYS A 37 9.90 -3.85 -1.76
N GLN A 38 8.71 -3.71 -1.17
CA GLN A 38 7.62 -4.65 -1.42
C GLN A 38 6.88 -4.30 -2.72
N THR A 39 6.23 -5.31 -3.31
CA THR A 39 5.47 -5.21 -4.56
C THR A 39 4.04 -5.73 -4.45
N LYS A 40 3.55 -5.86 -3.21
CA LYS A 40 2.20 -6.36 -2.91
C LYS A 40 1.21 -5.20 -2.81
N SER A 41 -0.06 -5.43 -3.15
CA SER A 41 -1.13 -4.45 -2.96
C SER A 41 -1.46 -4.18 -1.49
N SER A 42 -1.22 -5.16 -0.61
CA SER A 42 -1.42 -5.02 0.83
C SER A 42 -0.11 -5.21 1.59
N LEU A 43 0.16 -4.30 2.52
CA LEU A 43 1.23 -4.40 3.49
C LEU A 43 0.64 -4.71 4.86
N LEU A 44 1.18 -5.72 5.55
CA LEU A 44 0.73 -6.14 6.87
C LEU A 44 1.90 -6.07 7.86
N ASN A 45 1.59 -6.06 9.16
CA ASN A 45 2.57 -6.05 10.25
C ASN A 45 3.58 -4.88 10.19
N LEU A 46 3.12 -3.73 9.72
CA LEU A 46 3.96 -2.54 9.57
C LEU A 46 4.28 -1.91 10.92
N LYS A 47 5.54 -1.53 11.09
CA LYS A 47 5.97 -0.65 12.17
C LYS A 47 5.57 0.78 11.85
N LYS A 48 5.47 1.63 12.88
CA LYS A 48 5.33 3.08 12.71
C LYS A 48 6.38 3.60 11.73
N GLY A 49 5.92 4.31 10.71
CA GLY A 49 6.77 4.89 9.68
C GLY A 49 5.93 5.44 8.54
N THR A 50 6.59 6.16 7.63
CA THR A 50 5.96 6.63 6.40
C THR A 50 6.15 5.57 5.31
N TYR A 51 5.05 5.13 4.72
CA TYR A 51 5.05 4.20 3.59
C TYR A 51 4.50 4.93 2.37
N SER A 52 5.29 4.96 1.30
CA SER A 52 4.87 5.47 0.00
C SER A 52 4.85 4.33 -1.00
N VAL A 53 3.83 4.32 -1.85
CA VAL A 53 3.67 3.37 -2.94
C VAL A 53 3.63 4.12 -4.25
N GLN A 54 4.38 3.62 -5.22
CA GLN A 54 4.20 3.94 -6.61
C GLN A 54 3.41 2.79 -7.24
N VAL A 55 2.27 3.12 -7.82
CA VAL A 55 1.42 2.17 -8.54
C VAL A 55 1.49 2.53 -10.02
N THR A 56 1.99 1.59 -10.83
CA THR A 56 2.01 1.72 -12.28
C THR A 56 1.03 0.71 -12.86
N ASP A 57 0.04 1.20 -13.60
CA ASP A 57 -0.84 0.38 -14.43
C ASP A 57 -0.10 0.02 -15.72
N ALA A 58 -0.31 -1.18 -16.27
CA ALA A 58 0.39 -1.61 -17.48
C ALA A 58 0.03 -0.83 -18.76
N ASN A 59 -0.84 0.17 -18.69
CA ASN A 59 -1.30 0.98 -19.82
C ASN A 59 -0.88 2.46 -19.74
N GLN A 60 -0.04 2.88 -18.78
CA GLN A 60 0.47 4.26 -18.69
C GLN A 60 1.95 4.34 -18.33
#